data_AF-A0A4Y7TK20-F1
#
_entry.id   AF-A0A4Y7TK20-F1
#
_cell.length_a   1.000
_cell.length_b   1.000
_cell.length_c   1.000
_cell.angle_alpha   90.00
_cell.angle_beta   90.00
_cell.angle_gamma   90.00
#
_symmetry.space_group_name_H-M   'P 1'
#
loop_
_entity.id
_entity.type
_entity.pdbx_description
1 polymer ?
#
loop_
_entity_poly.entity_id
_entity_poly.type
_entity_poly.pdbx_seq_one_letter_code
_entity_poly.pdbx_strand_id
1 'polypeptide(L)'
;MVCAARNCPPGQKAGKALYYPISPPENDKYNPDRLPHIDLLNLPLRSQETYYETINKLTQPNISARAQAKIMTQTGVSWLPLCASSKAFIHPTFFPVDPFHLFYENIMTFIWDIWTGVHAKDESDPVHLPDNKMKQLGEWIFNAAATLPPSFCSPVRNPYEKRNSQYKIYEWMAVLHWYFIPMAIELGIDMQVLQNFSKLVRIVEFAMTPVPRSEPELAELEQLTKEFEEEFEEVYVQGKPENISRMRLCVFQLIHIPRHAQWNGSVRVGSQATAERIIGELGRKISSQKSPYANLANLIHETKLIKIMCLYLPELEPPSLEPDEDSPHRKKDRPYSQEHSITIKARQDTSPGSALSAELDAIVKYVQKAHGIAIDLRSKAENIALTNPEERVSPASHIYGEAHAFYTLRLDALPNTEVHIATYTPLLQVKHTLQCAIQGHWSGGTDVCVIECKHLHRIVGIWEAPSKHVYTLCKHPGLGILTEEEWGQANPEGSEDSTDVV
;
A
#
# COMPACT_ATOMS: atom_id res chain seq x y z
N MET A 1 7.04 -0.04 -30.82
CA MET A 1 5.99 -0.44 -29.87
C MET A 1 6.01 -1.95 -29.75
N VAL A 2 5.85 -2.47 -28.54
CA VAL A 2 5.64 -3.91 -28.31
C VAL A 2 4.22 -4.29 -28.73
N CYS A 3 4.08 -5.25 -29.64
CA CYS A 3 2.76 -5.76 -30.04
C CYS A 3 2.22 -6.75 -29.01
N ALA A 4 0.91 -6.66 -28.74
CA ALA A 4 0.21 -7.63 -27.91
C ALA A 4 0.27 -9.03 -28.55
N ALA A 5 0.51 -10.04 -27.72
CA ALA A 5 0.45 -11.43 -28.12
C ALA A 5 -1.02 -11.92 -28.20
N ARG A 6 -1.22 -12.91 -29.06
CA ARG A 6 -2.48 -13.63 -29.26
C ARG A 6 -2.39 -15.00 -28.63
N ASN A 7 -3.55 -15.47 -28.16
CA ASN A 7 -3.77 -16.83 -27.68
C ASN A 7 -4.44 -17.73 -28.75
N CYS A 8 -4.65 -17.22 -29.96
CA CYS A 8 -5.27 -17.94 -31.07
C CYS A 8 -4.52 -17.66 -32.38
N PRO A 9 -4.59 -18.58 -33.37
CA PRO A 9 -3.88 -18.41 -34.62
C PRO A 9 -4.31 -17.14 -35.40
N PRO A 10 -3.44 -16.60 -36.27
CA PRO A 10 -3.80 -15.52 -37.18
C PRO A 10 -5.06 -15.86 -37.99
N GLY A 11 -6.00 -14.90 -38.08
CA GLY A 11 -7.25 -15.07 -38.84
C GLY A 11 -8.47 -15.51 -38.00
N GLN A 12 -8.26 -15.92 -36.74
CA GLN A 12 -9.35 -16.13 -35.78
C GLN A 12 -9.65 -14.86 -34.98
N LYS A 13 -10.89 -14.75 -34.47
CA LYS A 13 -11.32 -13.61 -33.65
C LYS A 13 -10.60 -13.68 -32.30
N ALA A 14 -9.59 -12.83 -32.13
CA ALA A 14 -8.89 -12.68 -30.87
C ALA A 14 -9.85 -12.26 -29.75
N GLY A 15 -9.54 -12.67 -28.51
CA GLY A 15 -10.23 -12.18 -27.33
C GLY A 15 -10.13 -10.66 -27.18
N LYS A 16 -11.00 -10.06 -26.37
CA LYS A 16 -10.97 -8.61 -26.10
C LYS A 16 -9.70 -8.17 -25.34
N ALA A 17 -9.07 -9.07 -24.60
CA ALA A 17 -7.92 -8.76 -23.77
C ALA A 17 -6.62 -8.78 -24.57
N LEU A 18 -5.70 -7.88 -24.21
CA LEU A 18 -4.35 -7.79 -24.75
C LEU A 18 -3.36 -8.42 -23.78
N TYR A 19 -2.45 -9.25 -24.29
CA TYR A 19 -1.44 -9.96 -23.50
C TYR A 19 -0.04 -9.52 -23.92
N TYR A 20 0.87 -9.42 -22.95
CA TYR A 20 2.22 -8.91 -23.17
C TYR A 20 3.28 -9.84 -22.54
N PRO A 21 3.35 -11.13 -22.93
CA PRO A 21 4.42 -12.01 -22.48
C PRO A 21 5.78 -11.56 -23.01
N ILE A 22 6.82 -11.71 -22.21
CA ILE A 22 8.20 -11.48 -22.62
C ILE A 22 8.55 -12.52 -23.69
N SER A 23 8.19 -13.79 -23.45
CA SER A 23 8.49 -14.93 -24.32
C SER A 23 7.23 -15.77 -24.61
N PRO A 24 6.37 -15.33 -25.56
CA PRO A 24 5.08 -15.97 -25.83
C PRO A 24 5.23 -17.47 -26.16
N PRO A 25 4.43 -18.34 -25.50
CA PRO A 25 4.34 -19.76 -25.85
C PRO A 25 3.97 -19.99 -27.31
N GLU A 26 4.63 -20.96 -27.96
CA GLU A 26 4.40 -21.31 -29.38
C GLU A 26 4.37 -20.07 -30.30
N ASN A 27 5.33 -19.13 -30.14
CA ASN A 27 5.36 -17.84 -30.86
C ASN A 27 5.15 -17.99 -32.37
N ASP A 28 5.84 -18.93 -33.02
CA ASP A 28 5.75 -19.11 -34.48
C ASP A 28 4.34 -19.47 -34.97
N LYS A 29 3.55 -20.14 -34.13
CA LYS A 29 2.19 -20.58 -34.45
C LYS A 29 1.16 -19.47 -34.23
N TYR A 30 1.23 -18.78 -33.09
CA TYR A 30 0.20 -17.82 -32.68
C TYR A 30 0.57 -16.37 -33.01
N ASN A 31 1.87 -16.06 -33.05
CA ASN A 31 2.43 -14.71 -33.10
C ASN A 31 3.65 -14.59 -34.05
N PRO A 32 3.57 -15.07 -35.32
CA PRO A 32 4.72 -15.12 -36.22
C PRO A 32 5.34 -13.75 -36.53
N ASP A 33 4.56 -12.67 -36.45
CA ASP A 33 5.03 -11.30 -36.70
C ASP A 33 5.58 -10.61 -35.43
N ARG A 34 5.59 -11.32 -34.29
CA ARG A 34 6.05 -10.80 -33.00
C ARG A 34 7.45 -11.33 -32.71
N LEU A 35 8.28 -10.48 -32.08
CA LEU A 35 9.57 -10.91 -31.55
C LEU A 35 9.36 -12.08 -30.56
N PRO A 36 10.16 -13.15 -30.67
CA PRO A 36 10.04 -14.33 -29.81
C PRO A 36 10.45 -14.03 -28.37
N HIS A 37 11.28 -13.00 -28.16
CA HIS A 37 11.72 -12.53 -26.85
C HIS A 37 11.80 -11.01 -26.86
N ILE A 38 11.39 -10.38 -25.76
CA ILE A 38 11.44 -8.93 -25.58
C ILE A 38 12.50 -8.58 -24.55
N ASP A 39 13.40 -7.68 -24.91
CA ASP A 39 14.31 -7.07 -23.93
C ASP A 39 13.57 -5.98 -23.14
N LEU A 40 13.22 -6.29 -21.90
CA LEU A 40 12.51 -5.38 -20.99
C LEU A 40 13.30 -4.11 -20.66
N LEU A 41 14.64 -4.12 -20.75
CA LEU A 41 15.48 -2.95 -20.49
C LEU A 41 15.68 -2.08 -21.74
N ASN A 42 15.28 -2.57 -22.91
CA ASN A 42 15.44 -1.89 -24.19
C ASN A 42 14.13 -1.85 -24.98
N LEU A 43 13.06 -1.44 -24.30
CA LEU A 43 11.74 -1.34 -24.91
C LEU A 43 11.68 -0.18 -25.92
N PRO A 44 11.02 -0.38 -27.09
CA PRO A 44 10.87 0.66 -28.08
C PRO A 44 9.89 1.74 -27.60
N LEU A 45 10.44 2.85 -27.12
CA LEU A 45 9.68 4.02 -26.66
C LEU A 45 9.15 4.85 -27.83
N ARG A 46 7.97 5.45 -27.63
CA ARG A 46 7.40 6.38 -28.62
C ARG A 46 8.01 7.77 -28.43
N SER A 47 8.61 8.30 -29.48
CA SER A 47 9.08 9.69 -29.51
C SER A 47 7.94 10.67 -29.77
N GLN A 48 8.17 11.95 -29.45
CA GLN A 48 7.23 13.03 -29.79
C GLN A 48 6.97 13.12 -31.29
N GLU A 49 8.02 13.00 -32.11
CA GLU A 49 7.94 13.00 -33.57
C GLU A 49 7.01 11.91 -34.10
N THR A 50 7.27 10.65 -33.72
CA THR A 50 6.44 9.50 -34.16
C THR A 50 4.99 9.58 -33.66
N TYR A 51 4.77 10.20 -32.49
CA TYR A 51 3.43 10.49 -32.01
C TYR A 51 2.71 11.51 -32.91
N TYR A 52 3.33 12.65 -33.23
CA TYR A 52 2.72 13.66 -34.10
C TYR A 52 2.55 13.17 -35.55
N GLU A 53 3.46 12.35 -36.07
CA GLU A 53 3.25 11.68 -37.36
C GLU A 53 1.99 10.80 -37.35
N THR A 54 1.75 10.10 -36.25
CA THR A 54 0.55 9.29 -36.07
C THR A 54 -0.70 10.16 -36.03
N ILE A 55 -0.67 11.27 -35.28
CA ILE A 55 -1.76 12.25 -35.26
C ILE A 55 -2.03 12.81 -36.65
N ASN A 56 -0.99 13.21 -37.39
CA ASN A 56 -1.12 13.72 -38.74
C ASN A 56 -1.78 12.70 -39.67
N LYS A 57 -1.43 11.40 -39.55
CA LYS A 57 -2.10 10.33 -40.30
C LYS A 57 -3.58 10.20 -39.91
N LEU A 58 -3.91 10.32 -38.63
CA LEU A 58 -5.29 10.24 -38.14
C LEU A 58 -6.15 11.45 -38.54
N THR A 59 -5.55 12.61 -38.75
CA THR A 59 -6.24 13.86 -39.12
C THR A 59 -6.20 14.17 -40.62
N GLN A 60 -5.68 13.24 -41.46
CA GLN A 60 -5.64 13.43 -42.91
C GLN A 60 -7.05 13.67 -43.47
N PRO A 61 -7.22 14.66 -44.37
CA PRO A 61 -8.49 14.87 -45.05
C PRO A 61 -8.93 13.59 -45.78
N ASN A 62 -10.21 13.25 -45.69
CA ASN A 62 -10.84 12.09 -46.35
C ASN A 62 -10.33 10.71 -45.91
N ILE A 63 -9.69 10.58 -44.74
CA ILE A 63 -9.36 9.27 -44.21
C ILE A 63 -10.65 8.46 -43.93
N SER A 64 -10.69 7.22 -44.43
CA SER A 64 -11.83 6.34 -44.15
C SER A 64 -11.82 5.87 -42.69
N ALA A 65 -13.00 5.67 -42.10
CA ALA A 65 -13.14 5.13 -40.73
C ALA A 65 -12.39 3.80 -40.54
N ARG A 66 -12.34 2.95 -41.59
CA ARG A 66 -11.58 1.69 -41.57
C ARG A 66 -10.06 1.93 -41.47
N ALA A 67 -9.54 2.90 -42.22
CA ALA A 67 -8.12 3.24 -42.16
C ALA A 67 -7.77 3.88 -40.82
N GLN A 68 -8.62 4.75 -40.29
CA GLN A 68 -8.47 5.35 -38.96
C GLN A 68 -8.42 4.27 -37.87
N ALA A 69 -9.40 3.36 -37.85
CA ALA A 69 -9.43 2.25 -36.89
C ALA A 69 -8.16 1.38 -36.99
N LYS A 70 -7.67 1.10 -38.20
CA LYS A 70 -6.42 0.34 -38.40
C LYS A 70 -5.22 1.06 -37.78
N ILE A 71 -5.09 2.38 -38.00
CA ILE A 71 -4.00 3.18 -37.40
C ILE A 71 -4.11 3.17 -35.88
N MET A 72 -5.31 3.40 -35.33
CA MET A 72 -5.54 3.38 -33.88
C MET A 72 -5.16 2.03 -33.28
N THR A 73 -5.54 0.91 -33.90
CA THR A 73 -5.18 -0.43 -33.43
C THR A 73 -3.67 -0.69 -33.50
N GLN A 74 -2.99 -0.25 -34.55
CA GLN A 74 -1.55 -0.48 -34.73
C GLN A 74 -0.69 0.42 -33.84
N THR A 75 -1.16 1.63 -33.54
CA THR A 75 -0.38 2.65 -32.87
C THR A 75 -0.81 2.89 -31.43
N GLY A 76 -1.97 2.39 -31.00
CA GLY A 76 -2.57 2.68 -29.71
C GLY A 76 -2.95 4.16 -29.50
N VAL A 77 -2.90 5.00 -30.53
CA VAL A 77 -3.20 6.43 -30.45
C VAL A 77 -4.57 6.68 -31.07
N SER A 78 -5.48 7.28 -30.31
CA SER A 78 -6.84 7.58 -30.74
C SER A 78 -7.02 9.00 -31.25
N TRP A 79 -6.43 9.99 -30.56
CA TRP A 79 -6.56 11.41 -30.87
C TRP A 79 -5.44 12.25 -30.23
N LEU A 80 -5.37 13.52 -30.62
CA LEU A 80 -4.53 14.52 -29.97
C LEU A 80 -5.26 15.06 -28.73
N PRO A 81 -4.71 14.91 -27.52
CA PRO A 81 -5.36 15.34 -26.28
C PRO A 81 -5.42 16.86 -26.20
N LEU A 82 -6.45 17.42 -25.56
CA LEU A 82 -6.63 18.87 -25.42
C LEU A 82 -5.44 19.57 -24.74
N CYS A 83 -4.80 18.88 -23.80
CA CYS A 83 -3.61 19.41 -23.11
C CYS A 83 -2.42 19.65 -24.08
N ALA A 84 -2.41 19.06 -25.27
CA ALA A 84 -1.40 19.33 -26.30
C ALA A 84 -1.45 20.75 -26.88
N SER A 85 -2.50 21.52 -26.57
CA SER A 85 -2.53 22.97 -26.85
C SER A 85 -1.52 23.76 -26.00
N SER A 86 -1.14 23.23 -24.83
CA SER A 86 -0.18 23.87 -23.94
C SER A 86 1.25 23.45 -24.26
N LYS A 87 2.15 24.42 -24.43
CA LYS A 87 3.59 24.17 -24.57
C LYS A 87 4.25 23.70 -23.27
N ALA A 88 3.52 23.70 -22.15
CA ALA A 88 4.03 23.20 -20.87
C ALA A 88 4.14 21.67 -20.83
N PHE A 89 3.51 20.96 -21.78
CA PHE A 89 3.42 19.50 -21.78
C PHE A 89 4.10 18.91 -23.01
N ILE A 90 4.85 17.83 -22.81
CA ILE A 90 5.50 17.07 -23.87
C ILE A 90 4.65 15.82 -24.13
N HIS A 91 4.23 15.60 -25.38
CA HIS A 91 3.44 14.43 -25.75
C HIS A 91 4.31 13.38 -26.46
N PRO A 92 4.17 12.08 -26.15
CA PRO A 92 3.18 11.47 -25.25
C PRO A 92 3.66 11.31 -23.79
N THR A 93 4.81 11.88 -23.39
CA THR A 93 5.44 11.57 -22.09
C THR A 93 4.71 12.18 -20.89
N PHE A 94 3.89 13.22 -21.10
CA PHE A 94 3.06 13.88 -20.08
C PHE A 94 1.73 13.16 -19.85
N PHE A 95 1.78 11.85 -19.61
CA PHE A 95 0.63 11.06 -19.16
C PHE A 95 1.10 10.11 -18.06
N PRO A 96 1.06 10.56 -16.79
CA PRO A 96 1.52 9.72 -15.70
C PRO A 96 0.61 8.50 -15.53
N VAL A 97 1.19 7.42 -15.04
CA VAL A 97 0.46 6.25 -14.60
C VAL A 97 -0.30 6.60 -13.33
N ASP A 98 -1.55 6.15 -13.22
CA ASP A 98 -2.25 6.18 -11.94
C ASP A 98 -1.81 4.99 -11.06
N PRO A 99 -1.05 5.22 -9.98
CA PRO A 99 -0.59 4.15 -9.12
C PRO A 99 -1.72 3.43 -8.36
N PHE A 100 -2.83 4.10 -8.04
CA PHE A 100 -3.88 3.46 -7.23
C PHE A 100 -4.64 2.43 -8.06
N HIS A 101 -5.09 2.84 -9.24
CA HIS A 101 -5.70 1.94 -10.20
C HIS A 101 -4.73 0.85 -10.63
N LEU A 102 -3.48 1.18 -10.96
CA LEU A 102 -2.53 0.18 -11.43
C LEU A 102 -2.21 -0.87 -10.35
N PHE A 103 -1.72 -0.45 -9.18
CA PHE A 103 -1.20 -1.38 -8.19
C PHE A 103 -2.33 -2.13 -7.46
N TYR A 104 -3.42 -1.45 -7.11
CA TYR A 104 -4.43 -2.01 -6.22
C TYR A 104 -5.66 -2.52 -6.97
N GLU A 105 -6.23 -1.73 -7.87
CA GLU A 105 -7.46 -2.16 -8.58
C GLU A 105 -7.21 -3.05 -9.79
N ASN A 106 -6.03 -2.97 -10.40
CA ASN A 106 -5.70 -3.76 -11.58
C ASN A 106 -4.79 -4.93 -11.25
N ILE A 107 -3.64 -4.72 -10.58
CA ILE A 107 -2.67 -5.79 -10.32
C ILE A 107 -3.13 -6.68 -9.16
N MET A 108 -3.39 -6.11 -7.98
CA MET A 108 -3.74 -6.90 -6.80
C MET A 108 -5.01 -7.72 -7.01
N THR A 109 -6.05 -7.10 -7.58
CA THR A 109 -7.29 -7.79 -7.98
C THR A 109 -7.02 -8.92 -8.97
N PHE A 110 -6.19 -8.68 -9.99
CA PHE A 110 -5.92 -9.65 -11.02
C PHE A 110 -5.11 -10.84 -10.52
N ILE A 111 -4.09 -10.60 -9.71
CA ILE A 111 -3.30 -11.66 -9.06
C ILE A 111 -4.20 -12.49 -8.14
N TRP A 112 -5.06 -11.86 -7.36
CA TRP A 112 -6.04 -12.56 -6.52
C TRP A 112 -6.98 -13.45 -7.35
N ASP A 113 -7.44 -12.99 -8.52
CA ASP A 113 -8.29 -13.80 -9.43
C ASP A 113 -7.55 -15.01 -10.02
N ILE A 114 -6.24 -14.88 -10.24
CA ILE A 114 -5.42 -16.01 -10.68
C ILE A 114 -5.38 -17.07 -9.57
N TRP A 115 -5.11 -16.64 -8.33
CA TRP A 115 -5.03 -17.53 -7.19
C TRP A 115 -6.36 -18.24 -6.86
N THR A 116 -7.50 -17.54 -6.93
CA THR A 116 -8.83 -18.10 -6.62
C THR A 116 -9.45 -18.93 -7.75
N GLY A 117 -8.74 -19.08 -8.88
CA GLY A 117 -9.17 -19.99 -9.94
C GLY A 117 -10.17 -19.42 -10.95
N VAL A 118 -10.36 -18.08 -11.00
CA VAL A 118 -11.00 -17.44 -12.16
C VAL A 118 -10.20 -17.73 -13.44
N HIS A 119 -8.87 -17.83 -13.29
CA HIS A 119 -7.93 -18.15 -14.36
C HIS A 119 -7.11 -19.44 -14.16
N ALA A 120 -7.16 -20.07 -12.98
CA ALA A 120 -6.53 -21.35 -12.66
C ALA A 120 -7.61 -22.37 -12.26
N LYS A 121 -8.21 -23.04 -13.25
CA LYS A 121 -9.37 -23.93 -13.04
C LYS A 121 -9.00 -25.34 -12.59
N ASP A 122 -7.72 -25.65 -12.52
CA ASP A 122 -7.19 -26.98 -12.23
C ASP A 122 -6.39 -26.92 -10.93
N GLU A 123 -6.67 -27.83 -10.00
CA GLU A 123 -5.93 -28.00 -8.74
C GLU A 123 -4.47 -28.40 -8.99
N SER A 124 -4.13 -28.87 -10.20
CA SER A 124 -2.75 -29.17 -10.61
C SER A 124 -1.91 -27.92 -10.92
N ASP A 125 -2.53 -26.75 -11.00
CA ASP A 125 -1.83 -25.50 -11.27
C ASP A 125 -1.07 -25.00 -10.03
N PRO A 126 0.26 -24.83 -10.08
CA PRO A 126 1.05 -24.47 -8.90
C PRO A 126 0.74 -23.08 -8.33
N VAL A 127 0.08 -22.19 -9.10
CA VAL A 127 -0.36 -20.88 -8.58
C VAL A 127 -1.80 -20.89 -8.08
N HIS A 128 -2.55 -21.97 -8.28
CA HIS A 128 -3.89 -22.11 -7.72
C HIS A 128 -3.80 -22.31 -6.21
N LEU A 129 -4.54 -21.49 -5.47
CA LEU A 129 -4.65 -21.62 -4.03
C LEU A 129 -5.94 -22.39 -3.70
N PRO A 130 -5.85 -23.55 -3.05
CA PRO A 130 -7.02 -24.34 -2.67
C PRO A 130 -8.05 -23.51 -1.91
N ASP A 131 -9.33 -23.77 -2.20
CA ASP A 131 -10.46 -23.01 -1.67
C ASP A 131 -10.47 -22.92 -0.13
N ASN A 132 -10.11 -24.01 0.56
CA ASN A 132 -9.97 -24.02 2.02
C ASN A 132 -8.89 -23.05 2.52
N LYS A 133 -7.74 -22.95 1.84
CA LYS A 133 -6.68 -21.99 2.18
C LYS A 133 -7.13 -20.56 1.91
N MET A 134 -7.84 -20.31 0.81
CA MET A 134 -8.35 -18.97 0.49
C MET A 134 -9.43 -18.50 1.45
N LYS A 135 -10.34 -19.39 1.87
CA LYS A 135 -11.30 -19.11 2.92
C LYS A 135 -10.61 -18.78 4.24
N GLN A 136 -9.62 -19.58 4.63
CA GLN A 136 -8.83 -19.35 5.85
C GLN A 136 -8.05 -18.03 5.80
N LEU A 137 -7.43 -17.70 4.66
CA LEU A 137 -6.77 -16.42 4.43
C LEU A 137 -7.75 -15.25 4.62
N GLY A 138 -8.94 -15.36 4.02
CA GLY A 138 -9.98 -14.35 4.14
C GLY A 138 -10.46 -14.12 5.59
N GLU A 139 -10.63 -15.21 6.34
CA GLU A 139 -10.97 -15.17 7.77
C GLU A 139 -9.84 -14.54 8.61
N TRP A 140 -8.58 -14.87 8.33
CA TRP A 140 -7.44 -14.27 9.02
C TRP A 140 -7.31 -12.77 8.73
N ILE A 141 -7.52 -12.33 7.49
CA ILE A 141 -7.51 -10.91 7.11
C ILE A 141 -8.59 -10.14 7.86
N PHE A 142 -9.81 -10.67 7.89
CA PHE A 142 -10.93 -10.04 8.58
C PHE A 142 -10.67 -9.90 10.09
N ASN A 143 -10.14 -10.96 10.72
CA ASN A 143 -9.84 -10.94 12.16
C ASN A 143 -8.63 -10.05 12.50
N ALA A 144 -7.64 -9.99 11.61
CA ALA A 144 -6.45 -9.16 11.78
C ALA A 144 -6.73 -7.66 11.59
N ALA A 145 -7.88 -7.27 11.05
CA ALA A 145 -8.25 -5.86 10.91
C ALA A 145 -8.19 -5.08 12.24
N ALA A 146 -8.43 -5.75 13.37
CA ALA A 146 -8.35 -5.15 14.71
C ALA A 146 -6.90 -4.89 15.18
N THR A 147 -5.90 -5.47 14.52
CA THR A 147 -4.49 -5.41 14.94
C THR A 147 -3.67 -4.38 14.17
N LEU A 148 -4.28 -3.72 13.19
CA LEU A 148 -3.76 -2.50 12.60
C LEU A 148 -4.23 -1.30 13.43
N PRO A 149 -3.34 -0.33 13.71
CA PRO A 149 -3.77 0.94 14.27
C PRO A 149 -4.85 1.56 13.38
N PRO A 150 -5.95 2.11 13.93
CA PRO A 150 -6.97 2.81 13.15
C PRO A 150 -6.42 3.97 12.29
N SER A 151 -5.22 4.45 12.62
CA SER A 151 -4.45 5.43 11.84
C SER A 151 -3.80 4.86 10.55
N PHE A 152 -4.02 3.59 10.22
CA PHE A 152 -3.46 2.93 9.03
C PHE A 152 -4.55 2.73 7.98
N CYS A 153 -5.70 2.16 8.33
CA CYS A 153 -6.85 2.02 7.43
C CYS A 153 -8.14 1.76 8.22
N SER A 154 -9.30 1.93 7.59
CA SER A 154 -10.56 1.39 8.13
C SER A 154 -10.53 -0.14 8.21
N PRO A 155 -11.47 -0.75 8.98
CA PRO A 155 -11.60 -2.20 9.07
C PRO A 155 -11.67 -2.86 7.69
N VAL A 156 -10.79 -3.85 7.48
CA VAL A 156 -10.63 -4.56 6.21
C VAL A 156 -11.59 -5.74 6.18
N ARG A 157 -12.44 -5.83 5.16
CA ARG A 157 -13.42 -6.92 5.03
C ARG A 157 -12.74 -8.19 4.51
N ASN A 158 -13.42 -9.33 4.65
CA ASN A 158 -12.95 -10.61 4.13
C ASN A 158 -12.86 -10.57 2.57
N PRO A 159 -11.66 -10.63 1.96
CA PRO A 159 -11.52 -10.58 0.51
C PRO A 159 -12.09 -11.81 -0.20
N TYR A 160 -12.10 -12.99 0.44
CA TYR A 160 -12.67 -14.21 -0.13
C TYR A 160 -14.20 -14.06 -0.34
N GLU A 161 -14.90 -13.44 0.61
CA GLU A 161 -16.34 -13.21 0.52
C GLU A 161 -16.73 -11.96 -0.28
N LYS A 162 -15.91 -10.90 -0.20
CA LYS A 162 -16.28 -9.56 -0.67
C LYS A 162 -15.62 -9.13 -1.97
N ARG A 163 -14.76 -9.97 -2.55
CA ARG A 163 -14.13 -9.70 -3.85
C ARG A 163 -15.15 -9.27 -4.91
N ASN A 164 -16.26 -9.97 -5.02
CA ASN A 164 -17.28 -9.72 -6.05
C ASN A 164 -18.29 -8.60 -5.68
N SER A 165 -18.09 -7.91 -4.56
CA SER A 165 -18.98 -6.87 -4.05
C SER A 165 -18.26 -5.54 -3.82
N GLN A 166 -17.52 -5.06 -4.83
CA GLN A 166 -16.77 -3.79 -4.77
C GLN A 166 -15.82 -3.73 -3.56
N TYR A 167 -14.81 -4.61 -3.57
CA TYR A 167 -13.72 -4.56 -2.59
C TYR A 167 -12.89 -3.30 -2.83
N LYS A 168 -12.71 -2.48 -1.79
CA LYS A 168 -12.21 -1.11 -1.92
C LYS A 168 -10.68 -1.08 -2.06
N ILE A 169 -10.18 0.01 -2.64
CA ILE A 169 -8.74 0.23 -2.86
C ILE A 169 -7.93 0.06 -1.57
N TYR A 170 -8.33 0.70 -0.46
CA TYR A 170 -7.59 0.59 0.80
C TYR A 170 -7.56 -0.82 1.37
N GLU A 171 -8.57 -1.64 1.07
CA GLU A 171 -8.60 -3.03 1.48
C GLU A 171 -7.61 -3.85 0.65
N TRP A 172 -7.52 -3.60 -0.67
CA TRP A 172 -6.48 -4.18 -1.51
C TRP A 172 -5.07 -3.75 -1.10
N MET A 173 -4.90 -2.50 -0.70
CA MET A 173 -3.65 -2.02 -0.11
C MET A 173 -3.28 -2.83 1.12
N ALA A 174 -4.26 -3.11 1.99
CA ALA A 174 -4.03 -3.88 3.20
C ALA A 174 -3.62 -5.33 2.91
N VAL A 175 -4.30 -5.96 1.93
CA VAL A 175 -3.94 -7.30 1.46
C VAL A 175 -2.51 -7.31 0.93
N LEU A 176 -2.15 -6.35 0.06
CA LEU A 176 -0.84 -6.30 -0.59
C LEU A 176 0.30 -6.05 0.39
N HIS A 177 0.16 -5.05 1.27
CA HIS A 177 1.26 -4.54 2.09
C HIS A 177 1.42 -5.23 3.44
N TRP A 178 0.33 -5.73 4.01
CA TRP A 178 0.35 -6.20 5.41
C TRP A 178 0.05 -7.68 5.53
N TYR A 179 -1.02 -8.14 4.89
CA TYR A 179 -1.59 -9.42 5.27
C TYR A 179 -1.12 -10.59 4.44
N PHE A 180 -1.02 -10.42 3.11
CA PHE A 180 -0.85 -11.56 2.23
C PHE A 180 0.42 -12.35 2.55
N ILE A 181 1.60 -11.72 2.58
CA ILE A 181 2.86 -12.45 2.77
C ILE A 181 2.94 -13.18 4.12
N PRO A 182 2.72 -12.50 5.28
CA PRO A 182 2.71 -13.19 6.58
C PRO A 182 1.76 -14.38 6.64
N MET A 183 0.53 -14.20 6.17
CA MET A 183 -0.50 -15.24 6.24
C MET A 183 -0.23 -16.36 5.24
N ALA A 184 0.28 -16.04 4.05
CA ALA A 184 0.58 -17.02 3.02
C ALA A 184 1.76 -17.93 3.40
N ILE A 185 2.75 -17.42 4.14
CA ILE A 185 3.81 -18.23 4.76
C ILE A 185 3.20 -19.27 5.70
N GLU A 186 2.29 -18.84 6.57
CA GLU A 186 1.64 -19.71 7.57
C GLU A 186 0.67 -20.73 6.95
N LEU A 187 0.07 -20.40 5.80
CA LEU A 187 -0.74 -21.33 5.01
C LEU A 187 0.10 -22.31 4.17
N GLY A 188 1.43 -22.17 4.18
CA GLY A 188 2.34 -22.98 3.36
C GLY A 188 2.03 -22.84 1.87
N ILE A 189 1.86 -21.60 1.41
CA ILE A 189 1.76 -21.28 -0.03
C ILE A 189 3.14 -21.47 -0.67
N ASP A 190 3.16 -21.83 -1.96
CA ASP A 190 4.38 -22.11 -2.71
C ASP A 190 5.39 -20.95 -2.62
N MET A 191 6.65 -21.28 -2.31
CA MET A 191 7.68 -20.29 -2.07
C MET A 191 8.01 -19.46 -3.32
N GLN A 192 7.88 -20.00 -4.54
CA GLN A 192 8.12 -19.26 -5.78
C GLN A 192 7.05 -18.17 -5.96
N VAL A 193 5.78 -18.49 -5.65
CA VAL A 193 4.69 -17.51 -5.66
C VAL A 193 4.96 -16.40 -4.64
N LEU A 194 5.40 -16.75 -3.43
CA LEU A 194 5.71 -15.76 -2.40
C LEU A 194 6.93 -14.90 -2.74
N GLN A 195 7.98 -15.49 -3.32
CA GLN A 195 9.16 -14.76 -3.77
C GLN A 195 8.81 -13.76 -4.87
N ASN A 196 8.06 -14.18 -5.88
CA ASN A 196 7.62 -13.29 -6.95
C ASN A 196 6.71 -12.16 -6.39
N PHE A 197 5.71 -12.51 -5.58
CA PHE A 197 4.84 -11.51 -4.96
C PHE A 197 5.60 -10.54 -4.04
N SER A 198 6.64 -10.99 -3.33
CA SER A 198 7.47 -10.10 -2.51
C SER A 198 8.23 -9.05 -3.34
N LYS A 199 8.62 -9.36 -4.58
CA LYS A 199 9.19 -8.36 -5.49
C LYS A 199 8.15 -7.32 -5.89
N LEU A 200 6.91 -7.74 -6.18
CA LEU A 200 5.81 -6.81 -6.42
C LEU A 200 5.61 -5.84 -5.25
N VAL A 201 5.54 -6.35 -4.02
CA VAL A 201 5.40 -5.51 -2.82
C VAL A 201 6.54 -4.48 -2.76
N ARG A 202 7.79 -4.90 -2.97
CA ARG A 202 8.95 -3.99 -2.99
C ARG A 202 8.90 -2.94 -4.10
N ILE A 203 8.43 -3.31 -5.31
CA ILE A 203 8.25 -2.37 -6.42
C ILE A 203 7.22 -1.29 -6.05
N VAL A 204 6.06 -1.72 -5.51
CA VAL A 204 4.98 -0.80 -5.09
C VAL A 204 5.45 0.08 -3.93
N GLU A 205 6.10 -0.49 -2.92
CA GLU A 205 6.66 0.25 -1.79
C GLU A 205 7.66 1.31 -2.26
N PHE A 206 8.59 0.95 -3.13
CA PHE A 206 9.57 1.88 -3.67
C PHE A 206 8.87 3.04 -4.39
N ALA A 207 7.92 2.74 -5.27
CA ALA A 207 7.21 3.70 -6.11
C ALA A 207 6.30 4.65 -5.31
N MET A 208 5.71 4.17 -4.22
CA MET A 208 4.75 4.91 -3.39
C MET A 208 5.39 5.65 -2.22
N THR A 209 6.66 5.34 -1.88
CA THR A 209 7.38 6.04 -0.81
C THR A 209 7.72 7.48 -1.24
N PRO A 210 7.32 8.51 -0.46
CA PRO A 210 7.51 9.91 -0.80
C PRO A 210 8.92 10.40 -0.46
N VAL A 211 9.94 9.74 -1.03
CA VAL A 211 11.35 10.14 -0.88
C VAL A 211 11.95 10.43 -2.25
N PRO A 212 12.86 11.42 -2.35
CA PRO A 212 13.63 11.62 -3.57
C PRO A 212 14.37 10.33 -3.96
N ARG A 213 14.40 10.02 -5.26
CA ARG A 213 15.10 8.88 -5.82
C ARG A 213 16.20 9.34 -6.75
N SER A 214 17.36 8.72 -6.64
CA SER A 214 18.50 8.91 -7.52
C SER A 214 18.42 8.01 -8.75
N GLU A 215 19.14 8.36 -9.82
CA GLU A 215 19.20 7.54 -11.03
C GLU A 215 19.66 6.09 -10.78
N PRO A 216 20.68 5.81 -9.93
CA PRO A 216 21.03 4.44 -9.57
C PRO A 216 19.89 3.67 -8.89
N GLU A 217 19.16 4.29 -7.97
CA GLU A 217 18.00 3.65 -7.32
C GLU A 217 16.88 3.34 -8.33
N LEU A 218 16.68 4.20 -9.34
CA LEU A 218 15.71 3.95 -10.40
C LEU A 218 16.16 2.82 -11.34
N ALA A 219 17.47 2.70 -11.62
CA ALA A 219 18.02 1.58 -12.37
C ALA A 219 17.87 0.25 -11.60
N GLU A 220 18.08 0.27 -10.27
CA GLU A 220 17.81 -0.89 -9.40
C GLU A 220 16.32 -1.27 -9.42
N LEU A 221 15.41 -0.30 -9.42
CA LEU A 221 13.97 -0.57 -9.57
C LEU A 221 13.63 -1.17 -10.94
N GLU A 222 14.25 -0.68 -12.02
CA GLU A 222 14.06 -1.22 -13.37
C GLU A 222 14.50 -2.68 -13.45
N GLN A 223 15.64 -3.00 -12.84
CA GLN A 223 16.15 -4.37 -12.73
C GLN A 223 15.25 -5.26 -11.87
N LEU A 224 14.79 -4.78 -10.70
CA LEU A 224 13.85 -5.52 -9.84
C LEU A 224 12.53 -5.80 -10.55
N THR A 225 12.05 -4.85 -11.36
CA THR A 225 10.81 -5.00 -12.12
C THR A 225 10.96 -6.00 -13.25
N LYS A 226 12.08 -5.97 -13.97
CA LYS A 226 12.44 -6.99 -14.96
C LYS A 226 12.42 -8.39 -14.32
N GLU A 227 13.10 -8.57 -13.19
CA GLU A 227 13.16 -9.84 -12.47
C GLU A 227 11.76 -10.31 -12.05
N PHE A 228 10.92 -9.39 -11.56
CA PHE A 228 9.54 -9.69 -11.23
C PHE A 228 8.75 -10.19 -12.45
N GLU A 229 8.82 -9.51 -13.59
CA GLU A 229 8.04 -9.89 -14.78
C GLU A 229 8.51 -11.22 -15.40
N GLU A 230 9.82 -11.48 -15.43
CA GLU A 230 10.39 -12.75 -15.90
C GLU A 230 9.96 -13.91 -15.01
N GLU A 231 10.12 -13.78 -13.69
CA GLU A 231 9.67 -14.80 -12.74
C GLU A 231 8.15 -14.97 -12.75
N PHE A 232 7.40 -13.88 -12.97
CA PHE A 232 5.95 -13.95 -13.08
C PHE A 232 5.56 -14.80 -14.29
N GLU A 233 6.19 -14.59 -15.44
CA GLU A 233 5.94 -15.42 -16.62
C GLU A 233 6.32 -16.89 -16.39
N GLU A 234 7.47 -17.15 -15.77
CA GLU A 234 7.91 -18.51 -15.43
C GLU A 234 6.92 -19.23 -14.51
N VAL A 235 6.53 -18.60 -13.40
CA VAL A 235 5.68 -19.20 -12.36
C VAL A 235 4.23 -19.28 -12.81
N TYR A 236 3.69 -18.23 -13.43
CA TYR A 236 2.26 -18.13 -13.73
C TYR A 236 1.90 -18.58 -15.15
N VAL A 237 2.75 -18.36 -16.15
CA VAL A 237 2.49 -18.77 -17.55
C VAL A 237 3.07 -20.15 -17.85
N GLN A 238 4.26 -20.48 -17.31
CA GLN A 238 4.91 -21.79 -17.45
C GLN A 238 5.14 -22.24 -18.91
N GLY A 239 5.28 -21.29 -19.82
CA GLY A 239 5.40 -21.60 -21.26
C GLY A 239 4.14 -22.24 -21.87
N LYS A 240 2.98 -22.17 -21.20
CA LYS A 240 1.72 -22.76 -21.65
C LYS A 240 0.83 -21.74 -22.36
N PRO A 241 0.44 -21.94 -23.63
CA PRO A 241 -0.40 -20.98 -24.37
C PRO A 241 -1.74 -20.67 -23.71
N GLU A 242 -2.36 -21.63 -23.02
CA GLU A 242 -3.61 -21.45 -22.28
C GLU A 242 -3.48 -20.42 -21.15
N ASN A 243 -2.27 -20.27 -20.60
CA ASN A 243 -1.97 -19.38 -19.48
C ASN A 243 -1.49 -18.00 -19.92
N ILE A 244 -1.31 -17.74 -21.22
CA ILE A 244 -0.87 -16.43 -21.74
C ILE A 244 -1.77 -15.27 -21.27
N SER A 245 -3.03 -15.59 -20.95
CA SER A 245 -4.01 -14.63 -20.42
C SER A 245 -3.65 -14.06 -19.04
N ARG A 246 -2.71 -14.70 -18.34
CA ARG A 246 -2.14 -14.25 -17.07
C ARG A 246 -1.16 -13.08 -17.25
N MET A 247 -0.64 -12.90 -18.46
CA MET A 247 0.34 -11.86 -18.74
C MET A 247 -0.34 -10.60 -19.30
N ARG A 248 -1.20 -9.97 -18.48
CA ARG A 248 -2.00 -8.79 -18.87
C ARG A 248 -1.17 -7.52 -18.91
N LEU A 249 -1.72 -6.52 -19.62
CA LEU A 249 -1.14 -5.18 -19.70
C LEU A 249 -0.83 -4.57 -18.32
N CYS A 250 -1.70 -4.74 -17.32
CA CYS A 250 -1.46 -4.15 -16.00
C CYS A 250 -0.17 -4.68 -15.33
N VAL A 251 0.17 -5.95 -15.54
CA VAL A 251 1.41 -6.52 -15.01
C VAL A 251 2.60 -6.02 -15.82
N PHE A 252 2.53 -6.09 -17.16
CA PHE A 252 3.59 -5.57 -18.06
C PHE A 252 3.82 -4.05 -17.93
N GLN A 253 2.82 -3.30 -17.48
CA GLN A 253 2.95 -1.85 -17.30
C GLN A 253 3.91 -1.49 -16.16
N LEU A 254 4.23 -2.43 -15.26
CA LEU A 254 5.17 -2.22 -14.17
C LEU A 254 6.56 -1.83 -14.66
N ILE A 255 7.07 -2.43 -15.74
CA ILE A 255 8.40 -2.10 -16.30
C ILE A 255 8.57 -0.61 -16.62
N HIS A 256 7.47 0.12 -16.80
CA HIS A 256 7.50 1.55 -17.09
C HIS A 256 7.57 2.44 -15.83
N ILE A 257 7.36 1.91 -14.63
CA ILE A 257 7.34 2.68 -13.37
C ILE A 257 8.63 3.49 -13.14
N PRO A 258 9.85 2.92 -13.28
CA PRO A 258 11.09 3.70 -13.12
C PRO A 258 11.16 4.87 -14.11
N ARG A 259 10.79 4.61 -15.37
CA ARG A 259 10.80 5.61 -16.43
C ARG A 259 9.79 6.73 -16.18
N HIS A 260 8.58 6.38 -15.73
CA HIS A 260 7.57 7.34 -15.33
C HIS A 260 8.05 8.21 -14.17
N ALA A 261 8.80 7.62 -13.23
CA ALA A 261 9.39 8.34 -12.13
C ALA A 261 10.46 9.35 -12.60
N GLN A 262 11.31 8.96 -13.57
CA GLN A 262 12.27 9.87 -14.20
C GLN A 262 11.58 11.06 -14.89
N TRP A 263 10.47 10.82 -15.59
CA TRP A 263 9.78 11.87 -16.35
C TRP A 263 8.93 12.80 -15.51
N ASN A 264 8.25 12.29 -14.48
CA ASN A 264 7.20 13.01 -13.77
C ASN A 264 7.50 13.22 -12.28
N GLY A 265 8.65 12.75 -11.79
CA GLY A 265 8.92 12.63 -10.35
C GLY A 265 8.16 11.46 -9.74
N SER A 266 7.90 11.48 -8.42
CA SER A 266 7.26 10.36 -7.72
C SER A 266 5.97 9.91 -8.41
N VAL A 267 5.85 8.62 -8.77
CA VAL A 267 4.64 8.08 -9.44
C VAL A 267 3.37 8.35 -8.63
N ARG A 268 3.52 8.42 -7.30
CA ARG A 268 2.53 8.90 -6.35
C ARG A 268 1.76 10.16 -6.79
N VAL A 269 2.47 11.17 -7.32
CA VAL A 269 1.85 12.45 -7.70
C VAL A 269 1.03 12.35 -8.99
N GLY A 270 1.18 11.27 -9.73
CA GLY A 270 0.41 10.95 -10.93
C GLY A 270 -1.00 10.39 -10.67
N SER A 271 -1.38 10.21 -9.40
CA SER A 271 -2.69 9.66 -9.02
C SER A 271 -3.86 10.50 -9.52
N GLN A 272 -4.90 9.82 -10.01
CA GLN A 272 -6.16 10.46 -10.39
C GLN A 272 -7.11 10.64 -9.21
N ALA A 273 -6.81 10.08 -8.03
CA ALA A 273 -7.65 10.18 -6.83
C ALA A 273 -8.05 11.63 -6.49
N THR A 274 -7.10 12.57 -6.60
CA THR A 274 -7.40 13.99 -6.38
C THR A 274 -8.33 14.56 -7.44
N ALA A 275 -8.18 14.16 -8.70
CA ALA A 275 -9.04 14.60 -9.79
C ALA A 275 -10.45 14.01 -9.67
N GLU A 276 -10.57 12.71 -9.39
CA GLU A 276 -11.83 12.00 -9.15
C GLU A 276 -12.59 12.60 -7.97
N ARG A 277 -11.88 12.92 -6.88
CA ARG A 277 -12.47 13.63 -5.75
C ARG A 277 -13.03 14.99 -6.14
N ILE A 278 -12.26 15.81 -6.85
CA ILE A 278 -12.75 17.13 -7.31
C ILE A 278 -13.98 16.96 -8.18
N ILE A 279 -14.01 15.96 -9.06
CA ILE A 279 -15.18 15.64 -9.89
C ILE A 279 -16.37 15.25 -9.03
N GLY A 280 -16.20 14.36 -8.04
CA GLY A 280 -17.26 13.94 -7.12
C GLY A 280 -17.79 15.07 -6.24
N GLU A 281 -16.90 15.90 -5.67
CA GLU A 281 -17.28 17.09 -4.90
C GLU A 281 -18.05 18.09 -5.75
N LEU A 282 -17.57 18.39 -6.96
CA LEU A 282 -18.25 19.29 -7.87
C LEU A 282 -19.60 18.70 -8.31
N GLY A 283 -19.66 17.40 -8.61
CA GLY A 283 -20.89 16.70 -8.96
C GLY A 283 -21.96 16.82 -7.88
N ARG A 284 -21.60 16.63 -6.60
CA ARG A 284 -22.50 16.82 -5.44
C ARG A 284 -23.01 18.26 -5.30
N LYS A 285 -22.23 19.26 -5.74
CA LYS A 285 -22.57 20.69 -5.65
C LYS A 285 -23.42 21.20 -6.82
N ILE A 286 -23.59 20.44 -7.90
CA ILE A 286 -24.45 20.82 -9.02
C ILE A 286 -25.90 20.82 -8.53
N SER A 287 -26.45 22.01 -8.32
CA SER A 287 -27.81 22.21 -7.84
C SER A 287 -28.80 22.52 -8.96
N SER A 288 -28.31 22.95 -10.13
CA SER A 288 -29.15 23.30 -11.28
C SER A 288 -29.35 22.13 -12.25
N GLN A 289 -30.57 21.59 -12.30
CA GLN A 289 -30.93 20.58 -13.31
C GLN A 289 -31.19 21.17 -14.70
N LYS A 290 -31.51 22.47 -14.81
CA LYS A 290 -31.81 23.13 -16.09
C LYS A 290 -30.56 23.55 -16.86
N SER A 291 -29.48 23.89 -16.16
CA SER A 291 -28.23 24.35 -16.78
C SER A 291 -27.02 23.89 -15.94
N PRO A 292 -26.80 22.57 -15.84
CA PRO A 292 -25.78 21.99 -14.97
C PRO A 292 -24.37 22.48 -15.31
N TYR A 293 -24.05 22.63 -16.60
CA TYR A 293 -22.73 23.08 -17.04
C TYR A 293 -22.42 24.54 -16.67
N ALA A 294 -23.39 25.44 -16.76
CA ALA A 294 -23.21 26.84 -16.38
C ALA A 294 -23.05 26.96 -14.86
N ASN A 295 -23.82 26.21 -14.09
CA ASN A 295 -23.68 26.14 -12.64
C ASN A 295 -22.32 25.57 -12.23
N LEU A 296 -21.87 24.49 -12.88
CA LEU A 296 -20.54 23.91 -12.67
C LEU A 296 -19.42 24.91 -12.99
N ALA A 297 -19.52 25.63 -14.11
CA ALA A 297 -18.51 26.63 -14.48
C ALA A 297 -18.40 27.74 -13.43
N ASN A 298 -19.52 28.23 -12.90
CA ASN A 298 -19.54 29.23 -11.82
C ASN A 298 -18.94 28.67 -10.53
N LEU A 299 -19.32 27.44 -10.13
CA LEU A 299 -18.76 26.78 -8.94
C LEU A 299 -17.25 26.62 -9.03
N ILE A 300 -16.74 26.19 -10.18
CA ILE A 300 -15.29 26.09 -10.43
C ILE A 300 -14.66 27.47 -10.33
N HIS A 301 -15.23 28.49 -10.98
CA HIS A 301 -14.71 29.85 -10.97
C HIS A 301 -14.62 30.42 -9.55
N GLU A 302 -15.71 30.35 -8.78
CA GLU A 302 -15.77 30.80 -7.40
C GLU A 302 -14.77 30.08 -6.50
N THR A 303 -14.72 28.73 -6.59
CA THR A 303 -13.78 27.93 -5.79
C THR A 303 -12.32 28.28 -6.11
N LYS A 304 -11.98 28.50 -7.38
CA LYS A 304 -10.63 28.89 -7.79
C LYS A 304 -10.31 30.32 -7.38
N LEU A 305 -11.26 31.24 -7.47
CA LEU A 305 -11.09 32.62 -7.02
C LEU A 305 -10.78 32.69 -5.52
N ILE A 306 -11.55 31.96 -4.69
CA ILE A 306 -11.28 31.84 -3.25
C ILE A 306 -9.88 31.28 -3.00
N LYS A 307 -9.51 30.19 -3.68
CA LYS A 307 -8.17 29.58 -3.52
C LYS A 307 -7.05 30.56 -3.89
N ILE A 308 -7.20 31.31 -4.97
CA ILE A 308 -6.25 32.35 -5.37
C ILE A 308 -6.19 33.46 -4.30
N MET A 309 -7.35 33.91 -3.79
CA MET A 309 -7.39 34.92 -2.73
C MET A 309 -6.67 34.45 -1.46
N CYS A 310 -6.85 33.19 -1.05
CA CYS A 310 -6.15 32.61 0.11
C CYS A 310 -4.63 32.51 -0.13
N LEU A 311 -4.17 32.28 -1.36
CA LEU A 311 -2.74 32.30 -1.68
C LEU A 311 -2.11 33.70 -1.54
N TYR A 312 -2.85 34.76 -1.87
CA TYR A 312 -2.39 36.15 -1.70
C TYR A 312 -2.59 36.67 -0.28
N LEU A 313 -3.65 36.21 0.40
CA LEU A 313 -4.06 36.61 1.74
C LEU A 313 -4.32 35.34 2.57
N PRO A 314 -3.27 34.71 3.12
CA PRO A 314 -3.41 33.47 3.89
C PRO A 314 -4.37 33.58 5.08
N GLU A 315 -4.56 34.80 5.61
CA GLU A 315 -5.50 35.11 6.70
C GLU A 315 -6.97 34.85 6.36
N LEU A 316 -7.31 34.77 5.06
CA LEU A 316 -8.66 34.46 4.57
C LEU A 316 -8.91 32.97 4.40
N GLU A 317 -7.87 32.14 4.53
CA GLU A 317 -8.07 30.70 4.53
C GLU A 317 -8.95 30.37 5.74
N PRO A 318 -10.15 29.78 5.54
CA PRO A 318 -10.98 29.40 6.67
C PRO A 318 -10.12 28.52 7.58
N PRO A 319 -10.17 28.70 8.91
CA PRO A 319 -9.48 27.79 9.80
C PRO A 319 -9.84 26.38 9.34
N SER A 320 -8.81 25.56 9.11
CA SER A 320 -9.01 24.16 8.76
C SER A 320 -10.14 23.65 9.66
N LEU A 321 -11.13 22.98 9.09
CA LEU A 321 -12.09 22.22 9.88
C LEU A 321 -11.29 21.17 10.62
N GLU A 322 -10.60 21.57 11.69
CA GLU A 322 -10.43 20.70 12.82
C GLU A 322 -11.85 20.27 13.16
N PRO A 323 -12.11 18.96 13.26
CA PRO A 323 -13.44 18.46 13.52
C PRO A 323 -14.02 19.25 14.70
N ASP A 324 -15.17 19.90 14.45
CA ASP A 324 -15.90 20.75 15.40
C ASP A 324 -15.73 20.20 16.82
N GLU A 325 -15.17 21.00 17.74
CA GLU A 325 -14.99 20.57 19.13
C GLU A 325 -16.32 20.14 19.78
N ASP A 326 -17.46 20.59 19.22
CA ASP A 326 -18.82 20.34 19.65
C ASP A 326 -19.59 19.28 18.83
N SER A 327 -18.94 18.52 17.93
CA SER A 327 -19.62 17.42 17.25
C SER A 327 -20.08 16.35 18.28
N PRO A 328 -21.38 15.98 18.32
CA PRO A 328 -21.92 15.00 19.27
C PRO A 328 -21.36 13.58 19.08
N HIS A 329 -20.48 13.39 18.09
CA HIS A 329 -19.80 12.15 17.77
C HIS A 329 -18.36 12.05 18.29
N ARG A 330 -17.80 13.10 18.92
CA ARG A 330 -16.64 12.89 19.79
C ARG A 330 -17.16 12.21 21.05
N LYS A 331 -16.94 10.89 21.17
CA LYS A 331 -16.80 10.30 22.51
C LYS A 331 -15.80 11.21 23.20
N LYS A 332 -16.23 12.00 24.19
CA LYS A 332 -15.40 12.91 25.01
C LYS A 332 -13.98 12.39 24.97
N ASP A 333 -13.03 13.21 24.57
CA ASP A 333 -11.60 12.95 24.76
C ASP A 333 -11.41 12.55 26.22
N ARG A 334 -11.51 11.25 26.48
CA ARG A 334 -10.92 10.67 27.65
C ARG A 334 -9.45 10.85 27.34
N PRO A 335 -8.67 11.50 28.22
CA PRO A 335 -7.23 11.50 28.03
C PRO A 335 -6.83 10.04 27.76
N TYR A 336 -6.21 9.79 26.60
CA TYR A 336 -5.70 8.46 26.26
C TYR A 336 -4.70 7.98 27.33
N SER A 337 -4.17 8.90 28.15
CA SER A 337 -3.52 8.65 29.41
C SER A 337 -4.55 8.53 30.56
N GLN A 338 -4.66 7.33 31.14
CA GLN A 338 -5.05 7.26 32.54
C GLN A 338 -3.90 7.85 33.36
N GLU A 339 -4.06 9.06 33.91
CA GLU A 339 -3.12 9.62 34.87
C GLU A 339 -3.14 8.79 36.16
N HIS A 340 -2.34 7.72 36.19
CA HIS A 340 -2.01 7.05 37.42
C HIS A 340 -0.85 7.80 38.06
N SER A 341 -1.17 8.64 39.05
CA SER A 341 -0.17 9.12 40.00
C SER A 341 0.23 7.95 40.91
N ILE A 342 1.13 7.09 40.42
CA ILE A 342 1.72 6.04 41.25
C ILE A 342 2.74 6.71 42.17
N THR A 343 2.25 7.16 43.33
CA THR A 343 3.17 7.45 44.43
C THR A 343 3.63 6.09 44.95
N ILE A 344 4.87 5.70 44.68
CA ILE A 344 5.47 4.46 45.22
C ILE A 344 5.65 4.65 46.74
N LYS A 345 4.55 4.56 47.49
CA LYS A 345 4.51 4.51 48.94
C LYS A 345 4.30 3.05 49.34
N ALA A 346 5.37 2.26 49.33
CA ALA A 346 5.60 1.00 50.06
C ALA A 346 4.46 -0.02 50.36
N ARG A 347 3.22 0.12 49.88
CA ARG A 347 2.06 -0.71 50.24
C ARG A 347 0.85 -0.32 49.40
N GLN A 348 0.45 -1.19 48.47
CA GLN A 348 -0.88 -1.84 48.47
C GLN A 348 -1.07 -2.70 47.20
N ASP A 349 -1.31 -3.99 47.43
CA ASP A 349 -2.11 -4.91 46.62
C ASP A 349 -1.87 -5.01 45.10
N THR A 350 -0.64 -5.35 44.69
CA THR A 350 -0.47 -6.16 43.47
C THR A 350 -0.28 -7.61 43.89
N SER A 351 -1.21 -8.48 43.49
CA SER A 351 -1.03 -9.94 43.60
C SER A 351 0.33 -10.33 43.00
N PRO A 352 1.19 -11.08 43.72
CA PRO A 352 2.47 -11.53 43.19
C PRO A 352 2.26 -12.23 41.85
N GLY A 353 2.89 -11.74 40.78
CA GLY A 353 2.77 -12.27 39.43
C GLY A 353 1.70 -11.63 38.53
N SER A 354 1.11 -10.49 38.90
CA SER A 354 0.28 -9.71 37.97
C SER A 354 1.12 -8.99 36.91
N ALA A 355 0.55 -8.73 35.72
CA ALA A 355 1.22 -7.99 34.64
C ALA A 355 1.73 -6.60 35.10
N LEU A 356 0.92 -5.89 35.90
CA LEU A 356 1.31 -4.61 36.49
C LEU A 356 2.51 -4.73 37.44
N SER A 357 2.65 -5.84 38.17
CA SER A 357 3.81 -6.10 39.03
C SER A 357 5.09 -6.21 38.21
N ALA A 358 5.04 -6.93 37.08
CA ALA A 358 6.20 -7.10 36.20
C ALA A 358 6.61 -5.77 35.52
N GLU A 359 5.63 -4.95 35.12
CA GLU A 359 5.87 -3.60 34.59
C GLU A 359 6.54 -2.69 35.62
N LEU A 360 6.01 -2.63 36.85
CA LEU A 360 6.58 -1.81 37.91
C LEU A 360 8.00 -2.26 38.30
N ASP A 361 8.26 -3.56 38.35
CA ASP A 361 9.60 -4.11 38.60
C ASP A 361 10.59 -3.70 37.49
N ALA A 362 10.16 -3.73 36.23
CA ALA A 362 10.97 -3.30 35.10
C ALA A 362 11.28 -1.79 35.16
N ILE A 363 10.29 -0.96 35.52
CA ILE A 363 10.45 0.50 35.69
C ILE A 363 11.43 0.80 36.83
N VAL A 364 11.31 0.14 37.98
CA VAL A 364 12.23 0.35 39.10
C VAL A 364 13.66 -0.04 38.75
N LYS A 365 13.86 -1.17 38.07
CA LYS A 365 15.19 -1.57 37.58
C LYS A 365 15.76 -0.54 36.59
N TYR A 366 14.92 -0.01 35.69
CA TYR A 366 15.32 1.06 34.77
C TYR A 366 15.78 2.32 35.53
N VAL A 367 14.99 2.81 36.48
CA VAL A 367 15.31 4.04 37.25
C VAL A 367 16.58 3.87 38.08
N GLN A 368 16.76 2.71 38.72
CA GLN A 368 17.98 2.38 39.47
C GLN A 368 19.22 2.42 38.56
N LYS A 369 19.13 1.85 37.36
CA LYS A 369 20.26 1.75 36.42
C LYS A 369 20.55 3.06 35.69
N ALA A 370 19.53 3.73 35.16
CA ALA A 370 19.68 4.91 34.31
C ALA A 370 19.93 6.20 35.11
N HIS A 371 19.38 6.30 36.33
CA HIS A 371 19.46 7.51 37.16
C HIS A 371 20.18 7.29 38.50
N GLY A 372 20.59 6.06 38.84
CA GLY A 372 21.30 5.76 40.09
C GLY A 372 20.43 5.89 41.34
N ILE A 373 19.10 5.96 41.20
CA ILE A 373 18.16 6.17 42.31
C ILE A 373 17.69 4.82 42.84
N ALA A 374 18.08 4.49 44.08
CA ALA A 374 17.62 3.27 44.73
C ALA A 374 16.15 3.39 45.18
N ILE A 375 15.27 2.62 44.55
CA ILE A 375 13.86 2.47 44.95
C ILE A 375 13.69 1.07 45.59
N ASP A 376 13.32 1.00 46.88
CA ASP A 376 13.13 -0.26 47.62
C ASP A 376 11.68 -0.77 47.44
N LEU A 377 11.48 -1.70 46.50
CA LEU A 377 10.26 -2.51 46.36
C LEU A 377 10.53 -3.90 46.92
N ARG A 378 10.25 -4.14 48.20
CA ARG A 378 10.42 -5.48 48.78
C ARG A 378 9.34 -6.44 48.31
N SER A 379 9.59 -7.18 47.22
CA SER A 379 9.52 -8.65 47.20
C SER A 379 9.88 -9.25 45.83
N LYS A 380 10.99 -10.03 45.83
CA LYS A 380 11.45 -11.05 44.86
C LYS A 380 11.16 -10.84 43.36
N ALA A 381 12.06 -10.14 42.69
CA ALA A 381 12.25 -10.27 41.24
C ALA A 381 13.48 -11.16 40.95
N GLU A 382 13.30 -12.48 40.90
CA GLU A 382 14.32 -13.39 40.37
C GLU A 382 14.16 -13.51 38.85
N ASN A 383 15.24 -13.14 38.14
CA ASN A 383 15.49 -13.28 36.70
C ASN A 383 14.52 -12.57 35.73
N ILE A 384 14.75 -11.27 35.49
CA ILE A 384 14.35 -10.61 34.24
C ILE A 384 15.63 -10.01 33.64
N ALA A 385 16.02 -10.50 32.47
CA ALA A 385 17.26 -10.12 31.81
C ALA A 385 17.19 -8.68 31.30
N LEU A 386 17.98 -7.78 31.91
CA LEU A 386 18.23 -6.45 31.38
C LEU A 386 19.13 -6.60 30.15
N THR A 387 18.56 -6.53 28.95
CA THR A 387 19.39 -6.31 27.76
C THR A 387 19.76 -4.84 27.73
N ASN A 388 21.05 -4.55 27.91
CA ASN A 388 21.63 -3.24 27.60
C ASN A 388 21.27 -2.91 26.14
N PRO A 389 20.67 -1.75 25.83
CA PRO A 389 20.59 -1.28 24.47
C PRO A 389 21.98 -1.25 23.82
N GLU A 390 23.03 -0.97 24.60
CA GLU A 390 24.42 -0.86 24.12
C GLU A 390 25.12 -2.21 23.87
N GLU A 391 24.72 -3.33 24.50
CA GLU A 391 25.37 -4.64 24.32
C GLU A 391 24.69 -5.53 23.26
N ARG A 392 23.59 -5.06 22.66
CA ARG A 392 22.98 -5.66 21.46
C ARG A 392 23.12 -4.79 20.20
N VAL A 393 24.03 -3.82 20.19
CA VAL A 393 24.26 -3.00 19.00
C VAL A 393 25.24 -3.70 18.06
N SER A 394 24.69 -4.55 17.19
CA SER A 394 25.12 -4.47 15.80
C SER A 394 24.53 -3.16 15.22
N PRO A 395 25.25 -2.35 14.44
CA PRO A 395 24.82 -0.99 14.07
C PRO A 395 23.57 -0.88 13.16
N ALA A 396 22.72 -1.91 13.02
CA ALA A 396 21.64 -1.94 12.02
C ALA A 396 20.33 -2.64 12.41
N SER A 397 20.13 -3.18 13.63
CA SER A 397 18.88 -3.91 13.95
C SER A 397 17.93 -3.09 14.83
N HIS A 398 16.79 -2.67 14.28
CA HIS A 398 15.66 -2.14 15.06
C HIS A 398 15.18 -3.19 16.08
N ILE A 399 14.74 -2.73 17.26
CA ILE A 399 14.06 -3.58 18.25
C ILE A 399 12.56 -3.45 18.03
N TYR A 400 11.86 -4.58 18.05
CA TYR A 400 10.41 -4.65 17.92
C TYR A 400 9.82 -5.15 19.24
N GLY A 401 8.58 -4.74 19.55
CA GLY A 401 7.90 -5.20 20.74
C GLY A 401 6.48 -4.67 20.84
N GLU A 402 5.66 -5.35 21.63
CA GLU A 402 4.31 -4.92 21.97
C GLU A 402 4.38 -3.97 23.16
N ALA A 403 3.97 -2.72 22.97
CA ALA A 403 3.89 -1.74 24.05
C ALA A 403 2.69 -2.06 24.95
N HIS A 404 2.92 -2.20 26.24
CA HIS A 404 1.87 -2.41 27.24
C HIS A 404 1.28 -1.08 27.69
N ALA A 405 2.16 -0.15 28.07
CA ALA A 405 1.77 1.14 28.63
C ALA A 405 2.86 2.21 28.44
N PHE A 406 2.42 3.47 28.48
CA PHE A 406 3.27 4.64 28.45
C PHE A 406 3.17 5.36 29.80
N TYR A 407 4.30 5.79 30.35
CA TYR A 407 4.38 6.45 31.64
C TYR A 407 5.16 7.75 31.54
N THR A 408 4.78 8.72 32.38
CA THR A 408 5.58 9.92 32.64
C THR A 408 6.20 9.78 34.03
N LEU A 409 7.52 9.68 34.07
CA LEU A 409 8.27 9.65 35.33
C LEU A 409 8.60 11.08 35.76
N ARG A 410 8.24 11.39 37.01
CA ARG A 410 8.69 12.59 37.72
C ARG A 410 9.59 12.13 38.87
N LEU A 411 10.88 12.47 38.80
CA LEU A 411 11.86 12.06 39.79
C LEU A 411 12.16 13.24 40.72
N ASP A 412 11.95 13.08 42.01
CA ASP A 412 12.21 14.14 43.02
C ASP A 412 13.68 14.60 43.02
N ALA A 413 14.61 13.71 42.64
CA ALA A 413 16.03 14.01 42.51
C ALA A 413 16.37 14.90 41.29
N LEU A 414 15.45 15.03 40.32
CA LEU A 414 15.59 15.84 39.11
C LEU A 414 14.35 16.75 38.99
N PRO A 415 14.19 17.73 39.89
CA PRO A 415 13.06 18.64 39.86
C PRO A 415 13.09 19.39 38.52
N ASN A 416 12.01 19.29 37.74
CA ASN A 416 11.81 19.82 36.37
C ASN A 416 12.20 18.91 35.20
N THR A 417 12.56 17.65 35.43
CA THR A 417 12.77 16.69 34.32
C THR A 417 11.65 15.65 34.31
N GLU A 418 10.83 15.68 33.26
CA GLU A 418 9.89 14.61 32.96
C GLU A 418 10.54 13.63 31.97
N VAL A 419 10.51 12.33 32.31
CA VAL A 419 11.00 11.28 31.41
C VAL A 419 9.79 10.45 30.96
N HIS A 420 9.52 10.44 29.66
CA HIS A 420 8.47 9.61 29.09
C HIS A 420 9.06 8.26 28.69
N ILE A 421 8.46 7.18 29.21
CA ILE A 421 8.88 5.80 28.95
C ILE A 421 7.70 4.96 28.44
N ALA A 422 8.02 3.85 27.78
CA ALA A 422 7.09 2.79 27.46
C ALA A 422 7.59 1.45 28.03
N THR A 423 6.69 0.68 28.64
CA THR A 423 6.93 -0.74 28.95
C THR A 423 6.49 -1.59 27.77
N TYR A 424 7.24 -2.63 27.45
CA TYR A 424 6.94 -3.47 26.29
C TYR A 424 7.44 -4.91 26.45
N THR A 425 6.78 -5.86 25.79
CA THR A 425 7.30 -7.22 25.58
C THR A 425 8.17 -7.21 24.32
N PRO A 426 9.47 -7.51 24.40
CA PRO A 426 10.32 -7.56 23.22
C PRO A 426 9.97 -8.74 22.32
N LEU A 427 10.07 -8.49 21.01
CA LEU A 427 10.05 -9.52 20.00
C LEU A 427 11.44 -10.13 19.88
N LEU A 428 11.55 -11.44 20.11
CA LEU A 428 12.79 -12.21 20.04
C LEU A 428 12.94 -12.91 18.68
N GLN A 429 14.17 -13.33 18.38
CA GLN A 429 14.51 -14.08 17.17
C GLN A 429 14.04 -13.39 15.87
N VAL A 430 14.10 -12.06 15.85
CA VAL A 430 13.65 -11.25 14.73
C VAL A 430 14.44 -11.61 13.47
N LYS A 431 13.71 -11.96 12.42
CA LYS A 431 14.25 -12.26 11.09
C LYS A 431 13.44 -11.55 10.01
N HIS A 432 14.11 -11.20 8.92
CA HIS A 432 13.48 -10.68 7.71
C HIS A 432 13.23 -11.84 6.74
N THR A 433 11.97 -12.16 6.52
CA THR A 433 11.52 -13.19 5.58
C THR A 433 11.08 -12.52 4.28
N LEU A 434 11.57 -13.01 3.14
CA LEU A 434 11.26 -12.47 1.81
C LEU A 434 11.52 -10.95 1.65
N GLN A 435 12.44 -10.41 2.47
CA GLN A 435 12.85 -9.00 2.48
C GLN A 435 11.72 -7.96 2.75
N CYS A 436 10.52 -8.41 3.11
CA CYS A 436 9.34 -7.56 3.34
C CYS A 436 8.63 -7.88 4.66
N ALA A 437 8.61 -9.15 5.08
CA ALA A 437 7.98 -9.57 6.33
C ALA A 437 9.01 -9.66 7.46
N ILE A 438 8.70 -9.02 8.58
CA ILE A 438 9.50 -9.15 9.81
C ILE A 438 8.77 -10.09 10.75
N GLN A 439 9.48 -11.12 11.19
CA GLN A 439 8.93 -12.23 11.96
C GLN A 439 9.76 -12.48 13.21
N GLY A 440 9.12 -12.85 14.31
CA GLY A 440 9.79 -13.30 15.53
C GLY A 440 8.83 -14.05 16.46
N HIS A 441 9.18 -14.08 17.75
CA HIS A 441 8.36 -14.67 18.81
C HIS A 441 8.34 -13.75 20.03
N TRP A 442 7.22 -13.70 20.75
CA TRP A 442 7.19 -13.00 22.02
C TRP A 442 8.17 -13.62 23.02
N SER A 443 8.92 -12.79 23.74
CA SER A 443 9.55 -13.25 24.99
C SER A 443 8.43 -13.68 25.94
N GLY A 444 8.63 -14.76 26.71
CA GLY A 444 7.62 -15.23 27.66
C GLY A 444 7.11 -14.08 28.53
N GLY A 445 5.83 -14.09 28.91
CA GLY A 445 5.11 -12.94 29.49
C GLY A 445 5.64 -12.35 30.80
N THR A 446 6.79 -12.80 31.30
CA THR A 446 7.52 -12.23 32.44
C THR A 446 8.64 -11.28 32.03
N ASP A 447 9.04 -11.27 30.75
CA ASP A 447 10.16 -10.45 30.25
C ASP A 447 9.66 -9.06 29.78
N VAL A 448 9.33 -8.19 30.74
CA VAL A 448 8.96 -6.79 30.45
C VAL A 448 10.21 -5.92 30.37
N CYS A 449 10.34 -5.16 29.27
CA CYS A 449 11.42 -4.20 29.04
C CYS A 449 10.89 -2.75 29.11
N VAL A 450 11.82 -1.80 29.28
CA VAL A 450 11.53 -0.35 29.32
C VAL A 450 12.34 0.35 28.24
N ILE A 451 11.71 1.29 27.52
CA ILE A 451 12.36 2.17 26.56
C ILE A 451 11.90 3.62 26.77
N GLU A 452 12.80 4.58 26.61
CA GLU A 452 12.39 5.99 26.58
C GLU A 452 11.65 6.31 25.28
N CYS A 453 10.55 7.06 25.36
CA CYS A 453 9.71 7.39 24.20
C CYS A 453 10.48 8.12 23.10
N LYS A 454 11.54 8.86 23.43
CA LYS A 454 12.41 9.55 22.46
C LYS A 454 13.14 8.60 21.49
N HIS A 455 13.25 7.32 21.85
CA HIS A 455 13.85 6.28 21.00
C HIS A 455 12.82 5.49 20.19
N LEU A 456 11.52 5.80 20.31
CA LEU A 456 10.48 5.18 19.49
C LEU A 456 10.52 5.76 18.08
N HIS A 457 10.85 4.90 17.11
CA HIS A 457 10.97 5.30 15.72
C HIS A 457 9.63 5.26 14.97
N ARG A 458 8.84 4.18 15.17
CA ARG A 458 7.62 3.93 14.41
C ARG A 458 6.65 3.02 15.17
N ILE A 459 5.36 3.27 15.03
CA ILE A 459 4.29 2.35 15.44
C ILE A 459 4.04 1.38 14.27
N VAL A 460 3.86 0.10 14.59
CA VAL A 460 3.52 -0.96 13.63
C VAL A 460 2.29 -1.71 14.13
N GLY A 461 1.53 -2.30 13.21
CA GLY A 461 0.55 -3.33 13.59
C GLY A 461 1.25 -4.64 13.90
N ILE A 462 0.54 -5.56 14.53
CA ILE A 462 1.08 -6.88 14.90
C ILE A 462 0.08 -7.95 14.51
N TRP A 463 0.54 -9.06 13.95
CA TRP A 463 -0.30 -10.24 13.75
C TRP A 463 0.37 -11.47 14.34
N GLU A 464 -0.29 -12.10 15.31
CA GLU A 464 0.15 -13.38 15.87
C GLU A 464 -0.52 -14.52 15.10
N ALA A 465 0.30 -15.33 14.44
CA ALA A 465 -0.14 -16.49 13.70
C ALA A 465 -0.54 -17.64 14.63
N PRO A 466 -1.37 -18.58 14.17
CA PRO A 466 -1.69 -19.80 14.93
C PRO A 466 -0.46 -20.63 15.34
N SER A 467 0.63 -20.54 14.57
CA SER A 467 1.93 -21.18 14.86
C SER A 467 2.74 -20.50 15.96
N LYS A 468 2.24 -19.40 16.54
CA LYS A 468 2.94 -18.53 17.51
C LYS A 468 4.07 -17.69 16.93
N HIS A 469 4.25 -17.68 15.62
CA HIS A 469 5.01 -16.63 14.97
C HIS A 469 4.28 -15.30 15.07
N VAL A 470 5.05 -14.24 15.32
CA VAL A 470 4.55 -12.87 15.38
C VAL A 470 5.13 -12.11 14.21
N TYR A 471 4.25 -11.46 13.45
CA TYR A 471 4.60 -10.67 12.28
C TYR A 471 4.31 -9.19 12.53
N THR A 472 5.25 -8.31 12.17
CA THR A 472 5.02 -6.87 12.25
C THR A 472 4.40 -6.34 10.96
N LEU A 473 3.33 -5.58 11.07
CA LEU A 473 2.60 -4.98 9.95
C LEU A 473 2.99 -3.50 9.84
N CYS A 474 3.99 -3.21 9.02
CA CYS A 474 4.55 -1.85 8.90
C CYS A 474 3.63 -0.92 8.09
N LYS A 475 3.40 0.31 8.58
CA LYS A 475 2.60 1.31 7.86
C LYS A 475 3.18 1.56 6.47
N HIS A 476 2.34 1.40 5.44
CA HIS A 476 2.73 1.70 4.07
C HIS A 476 2.69 3.23 3.82
N PRO A 477 3.74 3.85 3.22
CA PRO A 477 3.78 5.30 2.99
C PRO A 477 2.68 5.84 2.08
N GLY A 478 2.15 5.02 1.19
CA GLY A 478 1.04 5.37 0.28
C GLY A 478 -0.27 5.71 0.99
N LEU A 479 -0.42 5.36 2.27
CA LEU A 479 -1.60 5.74 3.06
C LEU A 479 -1.69 7.24 3.35
N GLY A 480 -0.55 7.95 3.41
CA GLY A 480 -0.51 9.39 3.68
C GLY A 480 -1.04 10.27 2.52
N ILE A 481 -1.70 9.66 1.53
CA ILE A 481 -2.35 10.31 0.38
C ILE A 481 -3.85 10.11 0.45
N LEU A 482 -4.25 8.94 0.97
CA LEU A 482 -5.65 8.57 1.03
C LEU A 482 -6.35 9.59 1.94
N THR A 483 -7.47 10.07 1.45
CA THR A 483 -8.40 10.95 2.15
C THR A 483 -9.23 10.15 3.16
N GLU A 484 -9.96 10.80 4.08
CA GLU A 484 -10.82 10.10 5.04
C GLU A 484 -11.86 9.17 4.37
N GLU A 485 -12.41 9.56 3.22
CA GLU A 485 -13.33 8.73 2.44
C GLU A 485 -12.62 7.48 1.86
N GLU A 486 -11.41 7.64 1.33
CA GLU A 486 -10.58 6.55 0.82
C GLU A 486 -9.96 5.70 1.93
N TRP A 487 -9.83 6.24 3.14
CA TRP A 487 -9.55 5.46 4.34
C TRP A 487 -10.73 4.61 4.73
N GLY A 488 -11.95 4.94 4.28
CA GLY A 488 -13.20 4.30 4.66
C GLY A 488 -13.85 4.92 5.91
N GLN A 489 -13.55 6.17 6.25
CA GLN A 489 -14.05 6.91 7.42
C GLN A 489 -15.18 7.92 7.09
N ALA A 490 -15.73 7.89 5.88
CA ALA A 490 -16.87 8.74 5.52
C ALA A 490 -18.11 8.44 6.39
N ASN A 491 -18.75 9.52 6.86
CA ASN A 491 -19.91 9.57 7.76
C ASN A 491 -21.03 8.53 7.45
N PRO A 492 -21.71 8.00 8.48
CA PRO A 492 -22.81 7.04 8.36
C PRO A 492 -24.16 7.66 7.92
N GLU A 493 -24.16 8.82 7.27
CA GLU A 493 -25.39 9.34 6.65
C GLU A 493 -25.51 8.74 5.25
N GLY A 494 -26.43 7.79 5.15
CA GLY A 494 -26.54 6.85 4.04
C GLY A 494 -26.69 7.50 2.67
N SER A 495 -26.02 6.89 1.70
CA SER A 495 -26.52 6.80 0.34
C SER A 495 -25.91 5.57 -0.33
N GLU A 496 -26.64 4.45 -0.27
CA GLU A 496 -26.62 3.46 -1.34
C GLU A 496 -27.13 4.17 -2.61
N ASP A 497 -26.22 4.54 -3.50
CA ASP A 497 -26.41 4.57 -4.96
C ASP A 497 -25.27 5.38 -5.60
N SER A 498 -24.21 4.70 -6.01
CA SER A 498 -23.42 5.12 -7.17
C SER A 498 -23.77 4.16 -8.30
N THR A 499 -24.82 4.50 -9.05
CA THR A 499 -25.04 3.96 -10.37
C THR A 499 -23.97 4.55 -11.29
N ASP A 500 -22.93 3.78 -11.57
CA ASP A 500 -22.01 4.09 -12.67
C ASP A 500 -22.77 3.95 -13.99
N VAL A 501 -22.99 5.09 -14.64
CA VAL A 501 -23.36 5.12 -16.06
C VAL A 501 -22.08 4.94 -16.86
N VAL A 502 -22.03 3.80 -17.57
CA VAL A 502 -21.05 3.38 -18.57
C VAL A 502 -20.75 4.44 -19.63
#